data_AF-A0A851A8K9-F1
#
_entry.id   AF-A0A851A8K9-F1
#
_cell.length_a   1.000
_cell.length_b   1.000
_cell.length_c   1.000
_cell.angle_alpha   90.00
_cell.angle_beta   90.00
_cell.angle_gamma   90.00
#
_symmetry.space_group_name_H-M   'P 1'
#
loop_
_entity.id
_entity.type
_entity.pdbx_description
1 polymer ?
#
loop_
_entity_poly.entity_id
_entity_poly.type
_entity_poly.pdbx_seq_one_letter_code
_entity_poly.pdbx_strand_id
1 'polypeptide(L)'
;KVYTLSVSGDRLIVGTAGRRVLVWDLRNMGYVQQRRESSLKYQTRCIRAFPNKQGYVLSSIEGRVAVEYLDPSPEIQKKKYAFKCHRLKENNIEQIYPVNAISFHNVHNTFATGGSDGFVNIWDPFNKKRLCQFHRYPTSIASLAFSNDGTTLAIASSYMYEMDDIEHPEDGIYIRQVTDAETKPK
;
A
#
# COMPACT_ATOMS: atom_id res chain seq x y z
N LYS A 1 18.21 -8.09 -1.53
CA LYS A 1 17.72 -7.15 -0.51
C LYS A 1 16.21 -7.28 -0.36
N VAL A 2 15.72 -7.46 0.87
CA VAL A 2 14.29 -7.43 1.20
C VAL A 2 13.90 -5.98 1.47
N TYR A 3 12.74 -5.55 0.96
CA TYR A 3 12.23 -4.19 1.18
C TYR A 3 10.96 -4.17 2.03
N THR A 4 10.14 -5.22 1.92
CA THR A 4 8.85 -5.28 2.61
C THR A 4 8.41 -6.73 2.73
N LEU A 5 7.59 -7.02 3.73
CA LEU A 5 6.93 -8.30 3.89
C LEU A 5 5.54 -8.11 4.50
N SER A 6 4.68 -9.10 4.32
CA SER A 6 3.38 -9.19 4.97
C SER A 6 3.00 -10.66 5.17
N VAL A 7 2.20 -10.91 6.21
CA VAL A 7 1.63 -12.23 6.49
C VAL A 7 0.12 -12.17 6.34
N SER A 8 -0.49 -13.25 5.84
CA SER A 8 -1.93 -13.48 5.95
C SER A 8 -2.21 -14.97 6.03
N GLY A 9 -2.80 -15.40 7.15
CA GLY A 9 -2.95 -16.83 7.47
C GLY A 9 -1.60 -17.54 7.53
N ASP A 10 -1.44 -18.57 6.71
CA ASP A 10 -0.22 -19.39 6.60
C ASP A 10 0.71 -18.92 5.48
N ARG A 11 0.49 -17.73 4.89
CA ARG A 11 1.31 -17.20 3.78
C ARG A 11 2.20 -16.07 4.25
N LEU A 12 3.50 -16.17 3.96
CA LEU A 12 4.45 -15.06 4.04
C LEU A 12 4.72 -14.54 2.63
N ILE A 13 4.50 -13.25 2.40
CA ILE A 13 4.72 -12.58 1.12
C ILE A 13 5.83 -11.56 1.31
N VAL A 14 6.89 -11.64 0.50
CA VAL A 14 8.07 -10.79 0.63
C VAL A 14 8.37 -10.09 -0.69
N GLY A 15 8.45 -8.76 -0.64
CA GLY A 15 8.87 -7.90 -1.74
C GLY A 15 10.37 -7.61 -1.65
N THR A 16 11.07 -7.83 -2.74
CA THR A 16 12.54 -7.74 -2.79
C THR A 16 13.02 -6.81 -3.91
N ALA A 17 14.33 -6.59 -3.95
CA ALA A 17 14.98 -5.88 -5.06
C ALA A 17 14.70 -6.55 -6.41
N GLY A 18 14.67 -5.75 -7.47
CA GLY A 18 14.37 -6.22 -8.81
C GLY A 18 12.89 -6.59 -8.98
N ARG A 19 12.00 -5.96 -8.20
CA ARG A 19 10.54 -6.12 -8.28
C ARG A 19 10.04 -7.56 -8.06
N ARG A 20 10.86 -8.43 -7.47
CA ARG A 20 10.46 -9.82 -7.21
C ARG A 20 9.60 -9.91 -5.96
N VAL A 21 8.52 -10.68 -6.07
CA VAL A 21 7.66 -11.08 -4.96
C VAL A 21 7.82 -12.58 -4.74
N LEU A 22 8.16 -12.95 -3.52
CA LEU A 22 8.35 -14.34 -3.11
C LEU A 22 7.28 -14.70 -2.09
N VAL A 23 6.65 -15.86 -2.24
CA VAL A 23 5.62 -16.35 -1.34
C VAL A 23 6.04 -17.69 -0.76
N TRP A 24 5.93 -17.83 0.56
CA TRP A 24 6.12 -19.08 1.27
C TRP A 24 4.85 -19.52 1.99
N ASP A 25 4.76 -20.82 2.24
CA ASP A 25 3.86 -21.39 3.23
C ASP A 25 4.60 -21.47 4.57
N LEU A 26 4.10 -20.78 5.60
CA LEU A 26 4.70 -20.73 6.93
C LEU A 26 4.76 -22.09 7.62
N ARG A 27 3.93 -23.05 7.19
CA ARG A 27 3.96 -24.43 7.71
C ARG A 27 5.09 -25.25 7.10
N ASN A 28 5.63 -24.82 5.95
CA ASN A 28 6.75 -25.46 5.29
C ASN A 28 7.62 -24.42 4.55
N MET A 29 8.55 -23.83 5.31
CA MET A 29 9.43 -22.76 4.84
C MET A 29 10.68 -23.26 4.07
N GLY A 30 10.80 -24.58 3.84
CA GLY A 30 11.99 -25.18 3.22
C GLY A 30 12.22 -24.76 1.77
N TYR A 31 11.18 -24.27 1.08
CA TYR A 31 11.29 -23.75 -0.29
C TYR A 31 10.28 -22.62 -0.55
N VAL A 32 10.58 -21.81 -1.56
CA VAL A 32 9.67 -20.74 -2.02
C VAL A 32 8.51 -21.37 -2.78
N GLN A 33 7.27 -21.16 -2.31
CA GLN A 33 6.06 -21.68 -2.95
C GLN A 33 5.75 -20.96 -4.26
N GLN A 34 5.90 -19.62 -4.31
CA GLN A 34 5.68 -18.85 -5.53
C GLN A 34 6.78 -17.81 -5.75
N ARG A 35 7.26 -17.72 -6.99
CA ARG A 35 8.18 -16.68 -7.46
C ARG A 35 7.48 -15.86 -8.51
N ARG A 36 7.29 -14.57 -8.21
CA ARG A 36 6.53 -13.65 -9.03
C ARG A 36 7.32 -12.38 -9.28
N GLU A 37 6.91 -11.67 -10.30
CA GLU A 37 7.37 -10.32 -10.57
C GLU A 37 6.19 -9.37 -10.36
N SER A 38 6.43 -8.24 -9.70
CA SER A 38 5.43 -7.20 -9.47
C SER A 38 4.90 -6.67 -10.79
N SER A 39 3.59 -6.46 -10.85
CA SER A 39 2.91 -5.83 -12.00
C SER A 39 3.29 -4.36 -12.21
N LEU A 40 3.95 -3.73 -11.23
CA LEU A 40 4.48 -2.36 -11.33
C LEU A 40 5.86 -2.33 -12.00
N LYS A 41 6.14 -1.24 -12.72
CA LYS A 41 7.36 -1.10 -13.54
C LYS A 41 8.58 -0.70 -12.70
N TYR A 42 8.35 -0.05 -11.57
CA TYR A 42 9.41 0.45 -10.69
C TYR A 42 9.49 -0.33 -9.38
N GLN A 43 10.55 -0.08 -8.61
CA GLN A 43 10.87 -0.83 -7.40
C GLN A 43 9.72 -0.81 -6.39
N THR A 44 9.36 -2.01 -5.91
CA THR A 44 8.37 -2.20 -4.84
C THR A 44 8.82 -1.50 -3.56
N ARG A 45 7.89 -0.78 -2.93
CA ARG A 45 8.11 -0.02 -1.70
C ARG A 45 7.45 -0.68 -0.50
N CYS A 46 6.16 -1.03 -0.62
CA CYS A 46 5.38 -1.67 0.44
C CYS A 46 4.54 -2.82 -0.13
N ILE A 47 4.34 -3.87 0.67
CA ILE A 47 3.39 -4.96 0.41
C ILE A 47 2.54 -5.15 1.67
N ARG A 48 1.23 -5.30 1.48
CA ARG A 48 0.30 -5.78 2.51
C ARG A 48 -0.60 -6.87 1.94
N ALA A 49 -0.76 -7.94 2.69
CA ALA A 49 -1.65 -9.02 2.34
C ALA A 49 -3.10 -8.64 2.67
N PHE A 50 -4.05 -9.13 1.88
CA PHE A 50 -5.46 -8.94 2.21
C PHE A 50 -5.80 -9.64 3.54
N PRO A 51 -6.62 -9.03 4.41
CA PRO A 51 -7.16 -9.70 5.60
C PRO A 51 -7.96 -10.96 5.24
N ASN A 52 -8.66 -10.94 4.10
CA ASN A 52 -9.41 -12.09 3.58
C ASN A 52 -8.54 -13.20 2.93
N LYS A 53 -7.21 -13.10 2.97
CA LYS A 53 -6.23 -14.09 2.47
C LYS A 53 -6.21 -14.31 0.94
N GLN A 54 -7.00 -13.57 0.15
CA GLN A 54 -7.10 -13.82 -1.29
C GLN A 54 -5.87 -13.36 -2.09
N GLY A 55 -5.07 -12.45 -1.54
CA GLY A 55 -4.03 -11.78 -2.31
C GLY A 55 -3.15 -10.84 -1.49
N TYR A 56 -2.59 -9.86 -2.18
CA TYR A 56 -1.88 -8.73 -1.60
C TYR A 56 -2.00 -7.49 -2.46
N VAL A 57 -1.75 -6.35 -1.82
CA VAL A 57 -1.57 -5.05 -2.45
C VAL A 57 -0.10 -4.70 -2.34
N LEU A 58 0.47 -4.17 -3.41
CA LEU A 58 1.86 -3.70 -3.42
C LEU A 58 1.96 -2.32 -4.04
N SER A 59 2.85 -1.49 -3.51
CA SER A 59 3.16 -0.17 -4.05
C SER A 59 4.56 -0.11 -4.65
N SER A 60 4.79 0.92 -5.47
CA SER A 60 6.13 1.25 -5.97
C SER A 60 6.46 2.74 -5.77
N ILE A 61 7.69 3.10 -6.13
CA ILE A 61 8.19 4.48 -6.16
C ILE A 61 7.55 5.34 -7.26
N GLU A 62 6.70 4.78 -8.15
CA GLU A 62 6.09 5.51 -9.28
C GLU A 62 4.67 6.04 -9.00
N GLY A 63 4.31 6.18 -7.72
CA GLY A 63 2.98 6.65 -7.31
C GLY A 63 1.85 5.72 -7.75
N ARG A 64 2.12 4.42 -7.80
CA ARG A 64 1.16 3.38 -8.20
C ARG A 64 1.06 2.27 -7.15
N VAL A 65 -0.09 1.63 -7.20
CA VAL A 65 -0.42 0.42 -6.45
C VAL A 65 -0.92 -0.64 -7.42
N ALA A 66 -0.58 -1.90 -7.15
CA ALA A 66 -1.15 -3.07 -7.81
C ALA A 66 -1.85 -3.97 -6.80
N VAL A 67 -2.99 -4.51 -7.22
CA VAL A 67 -3.75 -5.55 -6.52
C VAL A 67 -3.46 -6.88 -7.20
N GLU A 68 -2.92 -7.83 -6.43
CA GLU A 68 -2.55 -9.15 -6.92
C GLU A 68 -3.17 -10.27 -6.07
N TYR A 69 -3.46 -11.40 -6.71
CA TYR A 69 -4.12 -12.55 -6.08
C TYR A 69 -3.20 -13.75 -5.98
N LEU A 70 -3.26 -14.48 -4.86
CA LEU A 70 -2.38 -15.62 -4.58
C LEU A 70 -2.76 -16.89 -5.35
N ASP A 71 -4.04 -17.05 -5.69
CA ASP A 71 -4.55 -18.13 -6.53
C ASP A 71 -3.96 -18.05 -7.95
N PRO A 72 -3.21 -19.07 -8.42
CA PRO A 72 -2.53 -19.03 -9.72
C PRO A 72 -3.45 -19.29 -10.92
N SER A 73 -4.73 -19.61 -10.73
CA SER A 73 -5.67 -19.89 -11.81
C SER A 73 -5.77 -18.72 -12.81
N PRO A 74 -5.77 -18.99 -14.13
CA PRO A 74 -5.81 -17.93 -15.15
C PRO A 74 -6.98 -16.94 -14.97
N GLU A 75 -8.13 -17.42 -14.51
CA GLU A 75 -9.35 -16.65 -14.27
C GLU A 75 -9.15 -15.61 -13.17
N ILE A 76 -8.48 -15.99 -12.08
CA ILE A 76 -8.19 -15.08 -10.96
C ILE A 76 -7.02 -14.15 -11.31
N GLN A 77 -6.01 -14.65 -12.04
CA GLN A 77 -4.88 -13.82 -12.46
C GLN A 77 -5.30 -12.70 -13.43
N LYS A 78 -6.37 -12.87 -14.23
CA LYS A 78 -6.98 -11.80 -15.06
C LYS A 78 -7.60 -10.66 -14.23
N LYS A 79 -7.89 -10.88 -12.94
CA LYS A 79 -8.49 -9.85 -12.07
C LYS A 79 -7.46 -8.87 -11.52
N LYS A 80 -6.16 -9.14 -11.67
CA LYS A 80 -5.08 -8.23 -11.25
C LYS A 80 -5.24 -6.88 -11.96
N TYR A 81 -4.91 -5.82 -11.26
CA TYR A 81 -4.89 -4.49 -11.85
C TYR A 81 -3.96 -3.56 -11.09
N ALA A 82 -3.57 -2.47 -11.72
CA ALA A 82 -2.77 -1.42 -11.12
C ALA A 82 -3.36 -0.05 -11.44
N PHE A 83 -3.16 0.91 -10.54
CA PHE A 83 -3.73 2.25 -10.67
C PHE A 83 -2.82 3.32 -10.07
N LYS A 84 -3.04 4.58 -10.48
CA LYS A 84 -2.33 5.77 -9.99
C LYS A 84 -2.92 6.19 -8.64
N CYS A 85 -2.06 6.54 -7.68
CA CYS A 85 -2.48 6.89 -6.31
C CYS A 85 -2.02 8.29 -5.88
N HIS A 86 -0.71 8.52 -5.93
CA HIS A 86 -0.06 9.71 -5.35
C HIS A 86 0.63 10.50 -6.46
N ARG A 87 -0.16 11.38 -7.07
CA ARG A 87 0.25 12.24 -8.19
C ARG A 87 -0.44 13.58 -8.05
N LEU A 88 0.33 14.65 -8.15
CA LEU A 88 -0.19 16.02 -8.10
C LEU A 88 0.07 16.70 -9.43
N LYS A 89 -0.91 17.47 -9.91
CA LYS A 89 -0.76 18.26 -11.13
C LYS A 89 -0.61 19.72 -10.73
N GLU A 90 0.59 20.26 -10.91
CA GLU A 90 0.92 21.67 -10.67
C GLU A 90 1.48 22.27 -11.96
N ASN A 91 0.96 23.43 -12.38
CA ASN A 91 1.43 24.13 -13.59
C ASN A 91 1.53 23.24 -14.85
N ASN A 92 0.53 22.36 -15.05
CA ASN A 92 0.50 21.36 -16.13
C ASN A 92 1.58 20.25 -16.08
N ILE A 93 2.37 20.18 -15.02
CA ILE A 93 3.34 19.11 -14.77
C ILE A 93 2.72 18.13 -13.77
N GLU A 94 2.67 16.84 -14.13
CA GLU A 94 2.27 15.76 -13.21
C GLU A 94 3.49 15.32 -12.40
N GLN A 95 3.56 15.75 -11.15
CA GLN A 95 4.54 15.24 -10.19
C GLN A 95 4.09 13.88 -9.65
N ILE A 96 5.03 12.94 -9.56
CA ILE A 96 4.78 11.56 -9.18
C ILE A 96 5.53 11.28 -7.89
N TYR A 97 4.81 10.75 -6.91
CA TYR A 97 5.31 10.58 -5.55
C TYR A 97 5.32 9.10 -5.16
N PRO A 98 6.38 8.59 -4.52
CA PRO A 98 6.39 7.24 -3.96
C PRO A 98 5.19 6.99 -3.04
N VAL A 99 4.70 5.74 -3.05
CA VAL A 99 3.69 5.30 -2.08
C VAL A 99 4.38 4.46 -1.01
N ASN A 100 4.67 5.10 0.12
CA ASN A 100 5.52 4.55 1.17
C ASN A 100 4.80 3.53 2.04
N ALA A 101 3.50 3.75 2.29
CA ALA A 101 2.74 2.98 3.25
C ALA A 101 1.43 2.47 2.66
N ILE A 102 1.07 1.25 3.05
CA ILE A 102 -0.26 0.65 2.82
C ILE A 102 -0.71 0.09 4.16
N SER A 103 -1.98 0.30 4.52
CA SER A 103 -2.61 -0.35 5.67
C SER A 103 -4.02 -0.78 5.33
N PHE A 104 -4.37 -2.03 5.64
CA PHE A 104 -5.73 -2.53 5.44
C PHE A 104 -6.64 -2.15 6.60
N HIS A 105 -7.89 -1.88 6.28
CA HIS A 105 -8.98 -1.83 7.24
C HIS A 105 -9.51 -3.25 7.43
N ASN A 106 -9.28 -3.84 8.61
CA ASN A 106 -9.54 -5.27 8.85
C ASN A 106 -11.02 -5.66 8.77
N VAL A 107 -11.94 -4.73 9.03
CA VAL A 107 -13.40 -4.99 8.96
C VAL A 107 -13.94 -4.93 7.53
N HIS A 108 -13.55 -3.93 6.75
CA HIS A 108 -14.18 -3.63 5.46
C HIS A 108 -13.41 -4.16 4.24
N ASN A 109 -12.21 -4.72 4.44
CA ASN A 109 -11.27 -5.13 3.38
C ASN A 109 -10.90 -4.01 2.39
N THR A 110 -11.07 -2.76 2.78
CA THR A 110 -10.54 -1.58 2.10
C THR A 110 -9.12 -1.29 2.61
N PHE A 111 -8.41 -0.36 1.99
CA PHE A 111 -7.06 -0.02 2.43
C PHE A 111 -6.73 1.46 2.22
N ALA A 112 -5.84 1.96 3.08
CA ALA A 112 -5.24 3.27 2.96
C ALA A 112 -3.90 3.17 2.22
N THR A 113 -3.59 4.19 1.43
CA THR A 113 -2.24 4.43 0.87
C THR A 113 -1.73 5.77 1.38
N GLY A 114 -0.47 5.79 1.81
CA GLY A 114 0.24 6.98 2.26
C GLY A 114 1.37 7.30 1.29
N GLY A 115 1.38 8.52 0.78
CA GLY A 115 2.35 8.95 -0.21
C GLY A 115 3.26 10.06 0.29
N SER A 116 4.33 10.23 -0.46
CA SER A 116 5.28 11.32 -0.33
C SER A 116 4.72 12.70 -0.68
N ASP A 117 3.55 12.73 -1.32
CA ASP A 117 2.77 13.96 -1.54
C ASP A 117 2.12 14.51 -0.25
N GLY A 118 2.25 13.78 0.86
CA GLY A 118 1.65 14.10 2.15
C GLY A 118 0.16 13.75 2.22
N PHE A 119 -0.39 13.03 1.23
CA PHE A 119 -1.79 12.61 1.25
C PHE A 119 -1.96 11.18 1.76
N VAL A 120 -3.13 10.94 2.33
CA VAL A 120 -3.66 9.59 2.59
C VAL A 120 -4.92 9.39 1.74
N ASN A 121 -4.95 8.33 0.95
CA ASN A 121 -6.10 7.94 0.13
C ASN A 121 -6.68 6.61 0.63
N ILE A 122 -8.01 6.49 0.70
CA ILE A 122 -8.72 5.27 1.04
C ILE A 122 -9.33 4.64 -0.21
N TRP A 123 -9.17 3.33 -0.37
CA TRP A 123 -9.49 2.60 -1.59
C TRP A 123 -10.35 1.37 -1.34
N ASP A 124 -11.28 1.15 -2.26
CA ASP A 124 -11.98 -0.11 -2.43
C ASP A 124 -11.27 -0.96 -3.50
N PRO A 125 -10.62 -2.07 -3.12
CA PRO A 125 -9.90 -2.93 -4.05
C PRO A 125 -10.82 -3.72 -5.00
N PHE A 126 -12.08 -3.94 -4.65
CA PHE A 126 -12.98 -4.79 -5.42
C PHE A 126 -13.77 -3.96 -6.43
N ASN A 127 -14.20 -2.76 -6.03
CA ASN A 127 -14.84 -1.79 -6.92
C ASN A 127 -13.85 -0.88 -7.66
N LYS A 128 -12.54 -1.04 -7.41
CA LYS A 128 -11.44 -0.31 -8.07
C LYS A 128 -11.59 1.22 -7.96
N LYS A 129 -12.02 1.70 -6.79
CA LYS A 129 -12.43 3.10 -6.60
C LYS A 129 -11.75 3.72 -5.38
N ARG A 130 -11.40 5.00 -5.48
CA ARG A 130 -11.04 5.83 -4.32
C ARG A 130 -12.31 6.20 -3.56
N LEU A 131 -12.39 5.83 -2.28
CA LEU A 131 -13.51 6.14 -1.41
C LEU A 131 -13.39 7.54 -0.81
N CYS A 132 -12.19 7.89 -0.35
CA CYS A 132 -11.91 9.14 0.33
C CYS A 132 -10.44 9.55 0.12
N GLN A 133 -10.16 10.85 0.25
CA GLN A 133 -8.83 11.41 0.37
C GLN A 133 -8.84 12.35 1.59
N PHE A 134 -7.91 12.18 2.51
CA PHE A 134 -7.77 13.04 3.66
C PHE A 134 -7.04 14.34 3.30
N HIS A 135 -7.04 15.31 4.22
CA HIS A 135 -6.25 16.53 4.05
C HIS A 135 -4.76 16.21 3.90
N ARG A 136 -4.02 17.15 3.30
CA ARG A 136 -2.57 17.05 3.20
C ARG A 136 -1.96 17.17 4.60
N TYR A 137 -1.01 16.30 4.91
CA TYR A 137 -0.17 16.38 6.10
C TYR A 137 1.08 17.22 5.80
N PRO A 138 1.79 17.74 6.83
CA PRO A 138 2.91 18.66 6.62
C PRO A 138 4.01 18.10 5.73
N THR A 139 4.28 16.80 5.84
CA THR A 139 5.31 16.11 5.05
C THR A 139 4.86 14.71 4.65
N SER A 140 5.76 13.96 4.00
CA SER A 140 5.57 12.61 3.49
C SER A 140 4.90 11.69 4.51
N ILE A 141 4.01 10.81 4.04
CA ILE A 141 3.45 9.77 4.91
C ILE A 141 4.44 8.60 4.94
N ALA A 142 5.14 8.43 6.05
CA ALA A 142 6.15 7.40 6.23
C ALA A 142 5.53 6.02 6.58
N SER A 143 4.46 6.02 7.38
CA SER A 143 3.79 4.80 7.85
C SER A 143 2.31 5.02 8.13
N LEU A 144 1.54 3.93 8.07
CA LEU A 144 0.10 3.89 8.34
C LEU A 144 -0.24 2.61 9.12
N ALA A 145 -1.16 2.71 10.08
CA ALA A 145 -1.70 1.57 10.79
C ALA A 145 -3.16 1.79 11.19
N PHE A 146 -4.07 1.01 10.64
CA PHE A 146 -5.45 0.95 11.13
C PHE A 146 -5.50 0.20 12.47
N SER A 147 -6.36 0.65 13.37
CA SER A 147 -6.75 -0.13 14.54
C SER A 147 -7.48 -1.40 14.10
N ASN A 148 -7.42 -2.45 14.93
CA ASN A 148 -7.98 -3.75 14.56
C ASN A 148 -9.51 -3.71 14.37
N ASP A 149 -10.19 -2.85 15.12
CA ASP A 149 -11.63 -2.58 15.00
C ASP A 149 -11.96 -1.63 13.82
N GLY A 150 -10.95 -1.06 13.16
CA GLY A 150 -11.10 -0.17 12.01
C GLY A 150 -11.56 1.25 12.33
N THR A 151 -11.77 1.60 13.60
CA THR A 151 -12.32 2.91 14.00
C THR A 151 -11.30 4.04 13.92
N THR A 152 -10.01 3.71 13.89
CA THR A 152 -8.92 4.69 13.96
C THR A 152 -7.81 4.35 12.97
N LEU A 153 -7.18 5.38 12.40
CA LEU A 153 -5.96 5.28 11.60
C LEU A 153 -4.85 6.12 12.24
N ALA A 154 -3.73 5.46 12.58
CA ALA A 154 -2.49 6.13 12.93
C ALA A 154 -1.69 6.47 11.67
N ILE A 155 -1.21 7.71 11.58
CA ILE A 155 -0.54 8.27 10.41
C ILE A 155 0.76 8.91 10.87
N ALA A 156 1.89 8.36 10.41
CA ALA A 156 3.20 8.96 10.64
C ALA A 156 3.54 9.87 9.46
N SER A 157 3.58 11.18 9.70
CA SER A 157 4.08 12.17 8.74
C SER A 157 5.54 12.46 9.11
N SER A 158 6.46 11.99 8.28
CA SER A 158 7.88 12.16 8.48
C SER A 158 8.56 12.19 7.12
N TYR A 159 9.50 13.12 6.95
CA TYR A 159 10.15 13.33 5.67
C TYR A 159 10.99 12.12 5.28
N MET A 160 10.86 11.67 4.03
CA MET A 160 11.46 10.41 3.56
C MET A 160 12.73 10.63 2.72
N TYR A 161 13.35 11.82 2.80
CA TYR A 161 14.60 12.18 2.09
C TYR A 161 14.53 12.01 0.57
N GLU A 162 13.41 12.42 0.01
CA GLU A 162 13.12 12.26 -1.42
C GLU A 162 13.65 13.38 -2.31
N MET A 163 14.15 14.46 -1.70
CA MET A 163 14.91 15.52 -2.33
C MET A 163 16.18 15.82 -1.52
N ASP A 164 16.87 14.77 -1.06
CA ASP A 164 18.05 14.86 -0.18
C ASP A 164 17.75 15.55 1.17
N ASP A 165 18.79 16.00 1.88
CA ASP A 165 18.66 16.63 3.20
C ASP A 165 18.35 18.13 3.04
N ILE A 166 17.06 18.45 3.00
CA ILE A 166 16.52 19.81 2.93
C ILE A 166 15.80 20.17 4.23
N GLU A 167 15.61 21.46 4.48
CA GLU A 167 14.71 21.90 5.54
C GLU A 167 13.30 21.35 5.28
N HIS A 168 12.75 20.64 6.27
CA HIS A 168 11.46 19.98 6.17
C HIS A 168 10.66 20.15 7.47
N PRO A 169 9.33 20.03 7.43
CA PRO A 169 8.50 20.06 8.64
C PRO A 169 8.92 19.01 9.66
N GLU A 170 8.62 19.26 10.93
CA GLU A 170 8.85 18.31 12.01
C GLU A 170 8.05 17.01 11.82
N ASP A 171 8.64 15.91 12.27
CA ASP A 171 7.99 14.60 12.26
C ASP A 171 6.82 14.58 13.25
N GLY A 172 5.71 13.96 12.85
CA GLY A 172 4.50 13.89 13.66
C GLY A 172 3.72 12.59 13.49
N ILE A 173 3.07 12.17 14.57
CA ILE A 173 2.09 11.08 14.55
C ILE A 173 0.70 11.67 14.76
N TYR A 174 -0.21 11.36 13.83
CA TYR A 174 -1.59 11.80 13.86
C TYR A 174 -2.49 10.58 14.08
N ILE A 175 -3.38 10.67 15.06
CA ILE A 175 -4.39 9.65 15.34
C ILE A 175 -5.73 10.18 14.84
N ARG A 176 -6.27 9.56 13.79
CA ARG A 176 -7.52 10.00 13.14
C ARG A 176 -8.62 8.97 13.35
N GLN A 177 -9.75 9.40 13.90
CA GLN A 177 -10.98 8.59 13.83
C GLN A 177 -11.50 8.58 12.39
N VAL A 178 -11.94 7.41 11.94
CA VAL A 178 -12.47 7.20 10.60
C VAL A 178 -13.91 6.71 10.67
N THR A 179 -14.70 7.08 9.67
CA THR A 179 -16.12 6.73 9.59
C THR A 179 -16.37 5.71 8.48
N ASP A 180 -17.47 4.96 8.61
CA ASP A 180 -17.94 4.05 7.55
C ASP A 180 -18.13 4.75 6.20
N ALA A 181 -18.54 6.03 6.20
CA ALA A 181 -18.70 6.80 4.97
C ALA A 181 -17.36 7.00 4.21
N GLU A 182 -16.24 6.99 4.93
CA GLU A 182 -14.88 7.14 4.39
C GLU A 182 -14.24 5.79 4.03
N THR A 183 -14.56 4.71 4.75
CA THR A 183 -13.80 3.45 4.71
C THR A 183 -14.59 2.24 4.20
N LYS A 184 -15.92 2.28 4.16
CA LYS A 184 -16.74 1.16 3.71
C LYS A 184 -16.90 1.16 2.18
N PRO A 185 -16.85 -0.02 1.52
CA PRO A 185 -17.21 -0.18 0.11
C PRO A 185 -18.54 0.50 -0.23
N LYS A 186 -18.59 1.15 -1.39
CA LYS A 186 -19.80 1.81 -1.92
C LYS A 186 -20.41 0.98 -3.04
#